data_AF-A0A816JXR1-F1
#
_entry.id   AF-A0A816JXR1-F1
#
_cell.length_a   1.000
_cell.length_b   1.000
_cell.length_c   1.000
_cell.angle_alpha   90.00
_cell.angle_beta   90.00
_cell.angle_gamma   90.00
#
_symmetry.space_group_name_H-M   'P 1'
#
loop_
_entity.id
_entity.type
_entity.pdbx_description
1 polymer ?
#
loop_
_entity_poly.entity_id
_entity_poly.type
_entity_poly.pdbx_seq_one_letter_code
_entity_poly.pdbx_strand_id
1 'polypeptide(L)'
;MTSNAAESLNNALLPARDSPIMALFEFIRRKLCTWYVSRRTEISKMKGNVPDNIQKILVKQLVLSTGLLVVPCSTWLFEVTHRPTNFGFTVDLDKRTCTCLEFQKLGLPCRHAIAAASCRNM
;
A
#
# COMPACT_ATOMS: atom_id res chain seq x y z
N MET A 1 12.45 -4.72 -6.56
CA MET A 1 12.22 -6.13 -6.17
C MET A 1 10.74 -6.32 -5.89
N THR A 2 9.97 -6.62 -6.93
CA THR A 2 8.61 -7.14 -6.79
C THR A 2 8.76 -8.64 -6.88
N SER A 3 8.74 -9.37 -5.75
CA SER A 3 8.33 -10.77 -5.87
C SER A 3 6.88 -10.70 -6.37
N ASN A 4 6.62 -11.34 -7.50
CA ASN A 4 5.26 -11.43 -8.01
C ASN A 4 4.43 -12.12 -6.91
N ALA A 5 3.24 -11.61 -6.59
CA ALA A 5 2.38 -12.23 -5.58
C ALA A 5 2.13 -13.71 -5.91
N ALA A 6 2.03 -14.05 -7.20
CA ALA A 6 1.92 -15.42 -7.69
C ALA A 6 3.17 -16.27 -7.37
N GLU A 7 4.37 -15.71 -7.52
CA GLU A 7 5.62 -16.41 -7.23
C GLU A 7 5.78 -16.69 -5.73
N SER A 8 5.48 -15.68 -4.89
CA SER A 8 5.51 -15.86 -3.44
C SER A 8 4.49 -16.89 -2.97
N LEU A 9 3.28 -16.88 -3.55
CA LEU A 9 2.26 -17.86 -3.23
C LEU A 9 2.68 -19.26 -3.68
N ASN A 10 3.17 -19.41 -4.92
CA ASN A 10 3.69 -20.67 -5.42
C ASN A 10 4.77 -21.24 -4.51
N ASN A 11 5.75 -20.41 -4.11
CA ASN A 11 6.80 -20.81 -3.18
C ASN A 11 6.25 -21.26 -1.81
N ALA A 12 5.24 -20.57 -1.29
CA ALA A 12 4.60 -20.95 -0.02
C ALA A 12 3.83 -22.28 -0.11
N LEU A 13 3.31 -22.61 -1.30
CA LEU A 13 2.53 -23.83 -1.57
C LEU A 13 3.38 -25.02 -2.02
N LEU A 14 4.65 -24.82 -2.39
CA LEU A 14 5.56 -25.89 -2.81
C LEU A 14 5.49 -27.16 -1.94
N PRO A 15 5.46 -27.08 -0.59
CA PRO A 15 5.44 -28.29 0.25
C PRO A 15 4.17 -29.14 0.13
N ALA A 16 3.07 -28.58 -0.38
CA ALA A 16 1.78 -29.25 -0.52
C ALA A 16 1.34 -29.39 -1.99
N ARG A 17 2.19 -29.01 -2.94
CA ARG A 17 1.85 -28.93 -4.37
C ARG A 17 1.39 -30.27 -4.95
N ASP A 18 2.04 -31.36 -4.57
CA ASP A 18 1.77 -32.70 -5.10
C ASP A 18 0.81 -33.50 -4.19
N SER A 19 0.18 -32.83 -3.22
CA SER A 19 -0.79 -33.46 -2.32
C SER A 19 -2.19 -33.53 -2.95
N PRO A 20 -3.04 -34.48 -2.53
CA PRO A 20 -4.45 -34.49 -2.93
C PRO A 20 -5.13 -33.15 -2.62
N ILE A 21 -6.14 -32.78 -3.41
CA ILE A 21 -6.80 -31.46 -3.31
C ILE A 21 -7.25 -31.11 -1.88
N MET A 22 -7.78 -32.09 -1.13
CA MET A 22 -8.20 -31.90 0.26
C MET A 22 -7.03 -31.58 1.19
N ALA A 23 -5.88 -32.24 1.00
CA ALA A 23 -4.68 -32.00 1.79
C ALA A 23 -4.08 -30.62 1.48
N LEU A 24 -4.11 -30.19 0.21
CA LEU A 24 -3.69 -28.85 -0.20
C LEU A 24 -4.56 -27.76 0.46
N PHE A 25 -5.89 -27.91 0.46
CA PHE A 25 -6.78 -26.96 1.11
C PHE A 25 -6.54 -26.88 2.62
N GLU A 26 -6.35 -28.02 3.29
CA GLU A 26 -6.05 -28.04 4.72
C GLU A 26 -4.69 -27.38 5.01
N PHE A 27 -3.69 -27.57 4.14
CA PHE A 27 -2.40 -26.88 4.25
C PHE A 27 -2.56 -25.36 4.11
N ILE A 28 -3.29 -24.88 3.09
CA ILE A 28 -3.57 -23.46 2.87
C ILE A 28 -4.27 -22.87 4.10
N ARG A 29 -5.32 -23.54 4.59
CA ARG A 29 -6.08 -23.10 5.76
C ARG A 29 -5.18 -22.95 6.97
N ARG A 30 -4.34 -23.95 7.29
CA ARG A 30 -3.39 -23.89 8.40
C ARG A 30 -2.39 -22.75 8.24
N LYS A 31 -1.81 -22.57 7.05
CA LYS A 31 -0.87 -21.47 6.77
C LYS A 31 -1.51 -20.10 6.99
N LEU A 32 -2.72 -19.89 6.47
CA LEU A 32 -3.47 -18.66 6.68
C LEU A 32 -3.75 -18.42 8.17
N CYS A 33 -4.24 -19.43 8.90
CA CYS A 33 -4.48 -19.33 10.34
C CYS A 33 -3.21 -18.93 11.09
N THR A 34 -2.07 -19.58 10.84
CA THR A 34 -0.80 -19.25 11.49
C THR A 34 -0.36 -17.82 11.17
N TRP A 35 -0.47 -17.38 9.91
CA TRP A 35 -0.14 -16.01 9.53
C TRP A 35 -1.04 -14.97 10.18
N TYR A 36 -2.35 -15.23 10.28
CA TYR A 36 -3.29 -14.32 10.94
C TYR A 36 -3.01 -14.21 12.44
N VAL A 37 -2.79 -15.33 13.11
CA VAL A 37 -2.46 -15.35 14.55
C VAL A 37 -1.15 -14.60 14.79
N SER A 38 -0.10 -14.90 14.01
CA SER A 38 1.19 -14.21 14.11
C SER A 38 1.05 -12.70 13.89
N ARG A 39 0.30 -12.25 12.86
CA ARG A 39 0.05 -10.81 12.66
C ARG A 39 -0.69 -10.17 13.83
N ARG A 40 -1.72 -10.83 14.36
CA ARG A 40 -2.49 -10.32 15.51
C ARG A 40 -1.62 -10.19 16.75
N THR A 41 -0.77 -11.17 17.03
CA THR A 41 0.15 -11.10 18.18
C THR A 41 1.15 -9.97 18.04
N GLU A 42 1.67 -9.71 16.85
CA GLU A 42 2.61 -8.60 16.64
C GLU A 42 1.90 -7.24 16.75
N ILE A 43 0.69 -7.10 16.19
CA ILE A 43 -0.13 -5.89 16.34
C ILE A 43 -0.50 -5.65 17.80
N SER A 44 -0.81 -6.68 18.59
CA SER A 44 -1.16 -6.51 20.01
C SER A 44 -0.03 -5.98 20.88
N LYS A 45 1.23 -6.18 20.46
CA LYS A 45 2.42 -5.69 21.17
C LYS A 45 2.83 -4.28 20.72
N MET A 46 2.28 -3.82 19.61
CA MET A 46 2.62 -2.57 18.98
C MET A 46 2.13 -1.38 19.80
N LYS A 47 2.93 -0.32 19.84
CA LYS A 47 2.50 0.98 20.37
C LYS A 47 2.15 1.88 19.19
N GLY A 48 0.95 2.45 19.19
CA GLY A 48 0.47 3.33 18.13
C GLY A 48 -0.48 2.63 17.15
N ASN A 49 -0.94 3.40 16.15
CA ASN A 49 -2.05 2.99 15.28
C ASN A 49 -1.60 2.43 13.92
N VAL A 50 -0.31 2.53 13.59
CA VAL A 50 0.25 2.14 12.29
C VAL A 50 1.49 1.27 12.53
N PRO A 51 1.62 0.13 11.82
CA PRO A 51 2.78 -0.72 11.98
C PRO A 51 4.05 -0.14 11.37
N ASP A 52 5.19 -0.37 12.04
CA ASP A 52 6.50 0.21 11.70
C ASP A 52 6.88 0.07 10.23
N ASN A 53 6.57 -1.08 9.62
CA ASN A 53 6.82 -1.32 8.20
C ASN A 53 6.01 -0.38 7.30
N ILE A 54 4.74 -0.13 7.64
CA ILE A 54 3.87 0.81 6.93
C ILE A 54 4.31 2.25 7.23
N GLN A 55 4.67 2.55 8.49
CA GLN A 55 5.19 3.86 8.86
C GLN A 55 6.44 4.23 8.06
N LYS A 56 7.38 3.30 7.88
CA LYS A 56 8.57 3.50 7.03
C LYS A 56 8.20 3.82 5.58
N ILE A 57 7.20 3.14 5.03
CA ILE A 57 6.70 3.41 3.67
C ILE A 57 6.09 4.82 3.61
N LEU A 58 5.24 5.18 4.56
CA LEU A 58 4.60 6.50 4.61
C LEU A 58 5.61 7.63 4.77
N VAL A 59 6.60 7.49 5.65
CA VAL A 59 7.69 8.47 5.82
C VAL A 59 8.47 8.63 4.51
N LYS A 60 8.77 7.54 3.81
CA LYS A 60 9.43 7.61 2.50
C LYS A 60 8.57 8.36 1.47
N GLN A 61 7.26 8.05 1.40
CA GLN A 61 6.35 8.74 0.49
C GLN A 61 6.19 10.22 0.85
N LEU A 62 6.21 10.56 2.15
CA LEU A 62 6.20 11.93 2.64
C LEU A 62 7.43 12.71 2.17
N VAL A 63 8.63 12.14 2.31
CA VAL A 63 9.86 12.77 1.78
C VAL A 63 9.77 12.96 0.27
N LEU A 64 9.27 11.97 -0.47
CA LEU A 64 9.10 12.05 -1.93
C LEU A 64 7.98 13.00 -2.36
N SER A 65 7.07 13.37 -1.45
CA SER A 65 6.01 14.35 -1.71
C SER A 65 6.53 15.79 -1.66
N THR A 66 7.70 16.01 -1.04
CA THR A 66 8.31 17.33 -0.93
C THR A 66 8.70 17.86 -2.32
N GLY A 67 8.43 19.14 -2.56
CA GLY A 67 8.77 19.81 -3.82
C GLY A 67 7.80 19.56 -4.98
N LEU A 68 6.77 18.70 -4.81
CA LEU A 68 5.69 18.57 -5.78
C LEU A 68 4.85 19.86 -5.81
N LEU A 69 4.46 20.28 -7.02
CA LEU A 69 3.53 21.39 -7.17
C LEU A 69 2.11 20.82 -7.09
N VAL A 70 1.27 21.42 -6.25
CA VAL A 70 -0.12 21.00 -6.06
C VAL A 70 -1.03 22.14 -6.47
N VAL A 71 -1.95 21.86 -7.39
CA VAL A 71 -2.98 22.78 -7.84
C VAL A 71 -4.34 22.19 -7.47
N PRO A 72 -5.12 22.84 -6.59
CA PRO A 72 -6.46 22.37 -6.27
C PRO A 72 -7.41 22.59 -7.46
N CYS A 73 -8.08 21.53 -7.89
CA CYS A 73 -9.11 21.60 -8.93
C CYS A 73 -10.52 21.65 -8.32
N SER A 74 -10.73 20.99 -7.18
CA SER A 74 -11.95 21.06 -6.37
C SER A 74 -11.65 20.75 -4.90
N THR A 75 -12.67 20.63 -4.03
CA THR A 75 -12.50 20.29 -2.62
C THR A 75 -11.73 18.98 -2.37
N TRP A 76 -11.89 18.00 -3.26
CA TRP A 76 -11.28 16.68 -3.12
C TRP A 76 -10.35 16.31 -4.28
N LEU A 77 -10.35 17.08 -5.37
CA LEU A 77 -9.59 16.82 -6.58
C LEU A 77 -8.41 17.78 -6.70
N PHE A 78 -7.22 17.23 -6.93
CA PHE A 78 -5.97 17.97 -7.02
C PHE A 78 -5.17 17.49 -8.23
N GLU A 79 -4.51 18.43 -8.90
CA GLU A 79 -3.47 18.15 -9.88
C GLU A 79 -2.11 18.31 -9.21
N VAL A 80 -1.29 17.26 -9.28
CA VAL A 80 0.04 17.22 -8.68
C VAL A 80 1.09 17.02 -9.76
N THR A 81 1.96 18.00 -9.96
CA THR A 81 2.97 17.98 -11.03
C THR A 81 4.39 17.84 -10.48
N HIS A 82 5.22 17.13 -11.24
CA HIS A 82 6.66 16.98 -10.96
C HIS A 82 7.41 18.13 -11.62
N ARG A 83 8.00 19.03 -10.83
CA ARG A 83 8.79 20.18 -11.34
C ARG A 83 9.81 19.84 -12.45
N PRO A 84 10.60 18.75 -12.36
CA PRO A 84 11.62 18.47 -13.37
C PRO A 84 11.05 17.95 -14.71
N THR A 85 9.84 17.37 -14.72
CA THR A 85 9.28 16.70 -15.91
C THR A 85 7.99 17.34 -16.42
N ASN A 86 7.39 18.26 -15.65
CA ASN A 86 6.04 18.81 -15.86
C ASN A 86 4.95 17.73 -16.06
N PHE A 87 5.20 16.48 -15.65
CA PHE A 87 4.21 15.43 -15.75
C PHE A 87 3.23 15.53 -14.58
N GLY A 88 1.95 15.71 -14.92
CA GLY A 88 0.85 15.88 -13.97
C GLY A 88 0.18 14.56 -13.58
N PHE A 89 -0.28 14.50 -12.33
CA PHE A 89 -1.05 13.40 -11.78
C PHE A 89 -2.31 13.95 -11.12
N THR A 90 -3.45 13.33 -11.42
CA THR A 90 -4.71 13.71 -10.78
C THR A 90 -4.92 12.84 -9.55
N VAL A 91 -5.24 13.49 -8.43
CA VAL A 91 -5.51 12.87 -7.14
C VAL A 91 -6.92 13.22 -6.71
N ASP A 92 -7.73 12.20 -6.42
CA ASP A 92 -9.03 12.34 -5.78
C ASP A 92 -8.92 11.77 -4.35
N LEU A 93 -8.96 12.66 -3.36
CA LEU A 93 -8.84 12.31 -1.95
C LEU A 93 -10.13 11.69 -1.38
N ASP A 94 -11.30 11.95 -1.97
CA ASP A 94 -12.58 11.40 -1.52
C ASP A 94 -12.66 9.92 -1.92
N LYS A 95 -12.38 9.66 -3.20
CA LYS A 95 -12.37 8.30 -3.75
C LYS A 95 -11.09 7.52 -3.43
N ARG A 96 -10.10 8.18 -2.82
CA ARG A 96 -8.77 7.63 -2.53
C ARG A 96 -8.08 7.07 -3.77
N THR A 97 -8.10 7.83 -4.86
CA THR A 97 -7.49 7.43 -6.13
C THR A 97 -6.42 8.40 -6.60
N CYS A 98 -5.45 7.87 -7.33
CA CYS A 98 -4.44 8.66 -8.03
C CYS A 98 -4.18 8.04 -9.41
N THR A 99 -3.88 8.86 -10.41
CA THR A 99 -3.50 8.37 -11.75
C THR A 99 -2.20 7.56 -11.74
N CYS A 100 -1.36 7.67 -10.70
CA CYS A 100 -0.19 6.80 -10.52
C CYS A 100 -0.52 5.36 -10.14
N LEU A 101 -1.80 5.06 -9.86
CA LEU A 101 -2.34 3.76 -9.45
C LEU A 101 -1.90 3.24 -8.09
N GLU A 102 -0.87 3.81 -7.47
CA GLU A 102 -0.34 3.32 -6.20
C GLU A 102 -1.32 3.47 -5.04
N PHE A 103 -2.08 4.58 -5.01
CA PHE A 103 -3.01 4.87 -3.91
C PHE A 103 -4.10 3.81 -3.79
N GLN A 104 -4.77 3.49 -4.89
CA GLN A 104 -5.82 2.48 -4.94
C GLN A 104 -5.30 1.04 -4.88
N LYS A 105 -4.11 0.76 -5.41
CA LYS A 105 -3.55 -0.60 -5.42
C LYS A 105 -3.03 -1.02 -4.05
N LEU A 106 -2.35 -0.12 -3.34
CA LEU A 106 -1.78 -0.41 -2.03
C LEU A 106 -2.75 -0.08 -0.88
N GLY A 107 -3.76 0.74 -1.13
CA GLY A 107 -4.64 1.29 -0.09
C GLY A 107 -3.91 2.27 0.85
N LEU A 108 -2.70 2.71 0.47
CA LEU A 108 -1.85 3.63 1.23
C LEU A 108 -1.67 4.91 0.42
N PRO A 109 -1.65 6.09 1.06
CA PRO A 109 -1.34 7.34 0.37
C PRO A 109 -0.01 7.26 -0.38
N CYS A 110 -0.06 7.47 -1.70
CA CYS A 110 1.16 7.67 -2.50
C CYS A 110 1.71 9.09 -2.28
N ARG A 111 2.94 9.37 -2.72
CA ARG A 111 3.53 10.73 -2.62
C ARG A 111 2.63 11.86 -3.13
N HIS A 112 1.85 11.61 -4.19
CA HIS A 112 0.93 12.61 -4.75
C HIS A 112 -0.27 12.84 -3.83
N ALA A 113 -0.83 11.75 -3.28
CA ALA A 113 -1.92 11.83 -2.32
C ALA A 113 -1.51 12.55 -1.03
N ILE A 114 -0.28 12.30 -0.56
CA ILE A 114 0.28 13.01 0.59
C ILE A 114 0.44 14.51 0.28
N ALA A 115 1.00 14.87 -0.87
CA ALA A 115 1.14 16.28 -1.26
C ALA A 115 -0.22 17.00 -1.34
N ALA A 116 -1.21 16.35 -1.95
CA ALA A 116 -2.59 16.86 -2.03
C ALA A 116 -3.23 17.03 -0.64
N ALA A 117 -3.06 16.04 0.25
CA ALA A 117 -3.59 16.11 1.62
C ALA A 117 -2.94 17.24 2.43
N SER A 118 -1.62 17.41 2.33
CA SER A 118 -0.89 18.51 2.99
C SER A 118 -1.35 19.88 2.51
N CYS A 119 -1.64 20.04 1.21
CA CYS A 119 -2.13 21.31 0.66
C CYS A 119 -3.54 21.68 1.15
N ARG A 120 -4.35 20.68 1.53
CA ARG A 120 -5.71 20.90 2.01
C ARG A 120 -5.80 21.36 3.47
N ASN A 121 -4.71 21.33 4.24
CA ASN A 121 -4.71 21.44 5.71
C ASN A 121 -5.53 20.31 6.38
N MET A 122 -5.10 19.06 6.19
CA MET A 122 -5.50 17.94 7.05
C MET A 122 -4.40 17.62 8.07
#